data_AF-A0A924UH40-F1
#
_entry.id   AF-A0A924UH40-F1
#
_cell.length_a   1.000
_cell.length_b   1.000
_cell.length_c   1.000
_cell.angle_alpha   90.00
_cell.angle_beta   90.00
_cell.angle_gamma   90.00
#
_symmetry.space_group_name_H-M   'P 1'
#
loop_
_entity.id
_entity.type
_entity.pdbx_description
1 polymer ?
#
loop_
_entity_poly.entity_id
_entity_poly.type
_entity_poly.pdbx_seq_one_letter_code
_entity_poly.pdbx_strand_id
1 'polypeptide(L)'
;MATILLSAAGAALGSGFGGTVLGLSGSVIGRAIGATVGRSIDQRILGGGSDAAEVGRVDRFRLSGVGYGLPVQEVWGRMRVAGE
;
A
#
# COMPACT_ATOMS: atom_id res chain seq x y z
N MET A 1 3.37 -0.45 2.89
CA MET A 1 3.84 -1.61 2.10
C MET A 1 4.97 -1.14 1.18
N ALA A 2 6.11 -1.82 1.23
CA ALA A 2 7.26 -1.58 0.37
C ALA A 2 6.92 -1.83 -1.10
N THR A 3 5.99 -2.75 -1.40
CA THR A 3 5.45 -2.98 -2.76
C THR A 3 4.90 -1.71 -3.38
N ILE A 4 4.06 -0.97 -2.66
CA ILE A 4 3.43 0.25 -3.19
C ILE A 4 4.48 1.33 -3.40
N LEU A 5 5.37 1.54 -2.42
CA LEU A 5 6.40 2.57 -2.50
C LEU A 5 7.40 2.29 -3.62
N LEU A 6 7.92 1.06 -3.70
CA LEU A 6 8.97 0.72 -4.66
C LEU A 6 8.41 0.55 -6.07
N SER A 7 7.16 0.10 -6.22
CA SER A 7 6.47 0.10 -7.53
C SER A 7 6.20 1.52 -8.04
N ALA A 8 5.84 2.46 -7.17
CA ALA A 8 5.68 3.87 -7.53
C ALA A 8 7.02 4.52 -7.90
N ALA A 9 8.07 4.26 -7.11
CA ALA A 9 9.43 4.74 -7.41
C ALA A 9 9.96 4.17 -8.73
N GLY A 10 9.79 2.87 -8.96
CA GLY A 10 10.14 2.20 -10.21
C GLY A 10 9.35 2.76 -11.41
N ALA A 11 8.04 3.02 -11.24
CA ALA A 11 7.22 3.64 -12.27
C ALA A 11 7.69 5.05 -12.63
N ALA A 12 8.03 5.86 -11.62
CA ALA A 12 8.49 7.23 -11.79
C ALA A 12 9.85 7.29 -12.51
N LEU A 13 10.81 6.46 -12.09
CA LEU A 13 12.10 6.32 -12.77
C LEU A 13 11.91 5.81 -14.21
N GLY A 14 11.08 4.78 -14.39
CA GLY A 14 10.76 4.21 -15.69
C GLY A 14 10.05 5.17 -16.64
N SER A 15 9.25 6.11 -16.12
CA SER A 15 8.67 7.19 -16.94
C SER A 15 9.69 8.24 -17.38
N GLY A 16 10.72 8.50 -16.57
CA GLY A 16 11.78 9.46 -16.90
C GLY A 16 12.69 8.99 -18.04
N PHE A 17 12.86 7.67 -18.22
CA PHE A 17 13.65 7.09 -19.31
C PHE A 17 12.87 6.93 -20.63
N GLY A 18 11.60 7.33 -20.69
CA GLY A 18 10.92 7.75 -21.92
C GLY A 18 10.99 6.82 -23.13
N GLY A 19 10.95 5.50 -22.95
CA GLY A 19 11.05 4.54 -24.05
C GLY A 19 10.01 3.43 -23.95
N THR A 20 9.31 3.14 -25.05
CA THR A 20 8.57 1.89 -25.24
C THR A 20 9.53 0.81 -25.70
N VAL A 21 10.00 -0.01 -24.76
CA VAL A 21 10.82 -1.18 -25.11
C VAL A 21 9.86 -2.36 -25.28
N LEU A 22 9.81 -2.94 -26.49
CA LEU A 22 8.91 -4.05 -26.84
C LEU A 22 7.41 -3.72 -26.76
N GLY A 23 7.02 -2.45 -26.94
CA GLY A 23 5.62 -2.01 -26.87
C GLY A 23 5.09 -1.78 -25.43
N LEU A 24 5.94 -1.92 -24.42
CA LEU A 24 5.63 -1.63 -23.02
C LEU A 24 6.31 -0.32 -22.60
N SER A 25 5.56 0.57 -21.96
CA SER A 25 6.10 1.82 -21.44
C SER A 25 7.16 1.54 -20.36
N GLY A 26 8.26 2.30 -20.37
CA GLY A 26 9.29 2.21 -19.32
C GLY A 26 8.74 2.32 -17.90
N SER A 27 7.65 3.08 -17.70
CA SER A 27 6.93 3.15 -16.42
C SER A 27 6.31 1.83 -15.98
N VAL A 28 5.83 1.00 -16.92
CA VAL A 28 5.26 -0.33 -16.62
C VAL A 28 6.38 -1.30 -16.24
N ILE A 29 7.49 -1.27 -16.96
CA ILE A 29 8.67 -2.11 -16.67
C ILE A 29 9.25 -1.74 -15.31
N GLY A 30 9.45 -0.44 -15.06
CA GLY A 30 9.94 0.05 -13.78
C GLY A 30 8.97 -0.26 -12.63
N ARG A 31 7.66 -0.14 -12.85
CA ARG A 31 6.64 -0.55 -11.86
C ARG A 31 6.68 -2.03 -11.56
N ALA A 32 6.86 -2.88 -12.56
CA ALA A 32 6.92 -4.34 -12.40
C ALA A 32 8.15 -4.77 -11.59
N ILE A 33 9.32 -4.21 -11.90
CA ILE A 33 10.56 -4.46 -11.15
C ILE A 33 10.41 -3.96 -9.70
N GLY A 34 9.91 -2.73 -9.52
CA GLY A 34 9.69 -2.14 -8.21
C GLY A 34 8.68 -2.91 -7.35
N ALA A 35 7.58 -3.39 -7.95
CA ALA A 35 6.60 -4.22 -7.27
C ALA A 35 7.18 -5.58 -6.86
N THR A 36 8.00 -6.19 -7.69
CA THR A 36 8.61 -7.51 -7.40
C THR A 36 9.57 -7.42 -6.22
N VAL A 37 10.47 -6.43 -6.24
CA VAL A 37 11.40 -6.21 -5.13
C VAL A 37 10.65 -5.79 -3.87
N GLY A 38 9.65 -4.92 -3.99
CA GLY A 38 8.85 -4.48 -2.85
C GLY A 38 8.05 -5.62 -2.22
N ARG A 39 7.54 -6.56 -3.03
CA ARG A 39 6.88 -7.79 -2.56
C ARG A 39 7.84 -8.69 -1.80
N SER A 40 9.09 -8.82 -2.26
CA SER A 40 10.10 -9.60 -1.53
C SER A 40 10.43 -9.02 -0.16
N ILE A 41 10.41 -7.69 -0.03
CA ILE A 41 10.65 -6.98 1.24
C ILE A 41 9.43 -7.14 2.15
N ASP A 42 8.21 -6.91 1.63
CA ASP A 42 6.98 -7.08 2.40
C ASP A 42 6.84 -8.52 2.93
N GLN A 43 7.17 -9.53 2.10
CA GLN A 43 7.17 -10.94 2.50
C GLN A 43 8.24 -11.28 3.55
N ARG A 44 9.43 -10.65 3.49
CA ARG A 44 10.46 -10.84 4.53
C ARG A 44 10.06 -10.24 5.87
N ILE A 45 9.35 -9.12 5.87
CA ILE A 45 8.89 -8.44 7.09
C ILE A 45 7.70 -9.18 7.71
N LEU A 46 6.77 -9.68 6.88
CA LEU A 46 5.55 -10.34 7.34
C LEU A 46 5.74 -11.85 7.61
N GLY A 47 6.84 -12.45 7.14
CA GLY A 47 7.14 -13.87 7.26
C GLY A 47 6.53 -14.69 6.11
N GLY A 48 7.23 -15.74 5.68
CA GLY A 48 6.93 -16.48 4.44
C GLY A 48 5.71 -17.41 4.45
N GLY A 49 4.80 -17.26 5.44
CA GLY A 49 3.67 -18.17 5.63
C GLY A 49 2.36 -17.75 4.96
N SER A 50 2.17 -16.47 4.64
CA SER A 50 0.89 -15.95 4.14
C SER A 50 1.04 -14.73 3.25
N ASP A 51 0.06 -14.53 2.37
CA ASP A 51 0.00 -13.31 1.58
C ASP A 51 -0.24 -12.08 2.46
N ALA A 52 0.29 -10.93 2.05
CA ALA A 52 0.20 -9.71 2.84
C ALA A 52 -1.25 -9.19 2.84
N ALA A 53 -1.93 -9.28 3.97
CA ALA A 53 -3.26 -8.70 4.13
C ALA A 53 -3.18 -7.17 4.31
N GLU A 54 -4.10 -6.43 3.69
CA GLU A 54 -4.22 -4.98 3.91
C GLU A 54 -4.81 -4.75 5.31
N VAL A 55 -4.00 -4.23 6.24
CA VAL A 55 -4.39 -3.99 7.64
C VAL A 55 -3.99 -2.57 8.07
N GLY A 56 -4.83 -1.95 8.91
CA GLY A 56 -4.47 -0.71 9.60
C GLY A 56 -4.43 0.52 8.69
N ARG A 57 -5.40 0.66 7.77
CA ARG A 57 -5.57 1.90 7.00
C ARG A 57 -5.73 3.07 7.97
N VAL A 58 -4.73 3.94 8.02
CA VAL A 58 -4.75 5.12 8.90
C VAL A 58 -5.72 6.14 8.31
N ASP A 59 -6.87 6.29 8.96
CA ASP A 59 -7.73 7.42 8.69
C ASP A 59 -7.13 8.69 9.29
N ARG A 60 -6.85 9.66 8.42
CA ARG A 60 -6.27 10.96 8.82
C ARG A 60 -7.33 11.88 9.42
N PHE A 61 -8.60 11.63 9.11
CA PHE A 61 -9.73 12.42 9.57
C PHE A 61 -10.66 11.52 10.38
N ARG A 62 -10.72 11.75 11.70
CA ARG A 62 -11.67 11.07 12.57
C ARG A 62 -12.97 11.87 12.57
N LEU A 63 -13.89 11.51 11.69
CA LEU A 63 -15.23 12.11 11.60
C LEU A 63 -16.21 11.22 12.35
N SER A 64 -16.96 11.80 13.30
CA SER A 64 -18.13 11.13 13.86
C SER A 64 -19.26 11.14 12.85
N GLY A 65 -20.01 10.06 12.74
CA GLY A 65 -21.09 9.95 11.77
C GLY A 65 -22.16 8.97 12.22
N VAL A 66 -23.40 9.30 11.87
CA VAL A 66 -24.57 8.49 12.20
C VAL A 66 -24.87 7.55 11.03
N GLY A 67 -24.82 6.24 11.25
CA GLY A 67 -25.10 5.25 10.21
C GLY A 67 -25.26 3.85 10.79
N TYR A 68 -26.02 3.00 10.09
CA TYR A 68 -26.18 1.60 10.46
C TYR A 68 -25.10 0.74 9.80
N GLY A 69 -24.59 -0.27 10.53
CA GLY A 69 -23.61 -1.23 10.00
C GLY A 69 -22.15 -0.77 10.04
N LEU A 70 -21.85 0.29 10.79
CA LEU A 70 -20.47 0.70 11.07
C LEU A 70 -19.81 -0.35 11.99
N PRO A 71 -18.50 -0.63 11.80
CA PRO A 71 -17.78 -1.56 12.66
C PRO A 71 -17.57 -0.95 14.05
N VAL A 72 -17.75 -1.77 15.10
CA VAL A 72 -17.44 -1.38 16.49
C VAL A 72 -15.92 -1.20 16.61
N GLN A 73 -15.49 -0.01 17.01
CA GLN A 73 -14.07 0.30 17.13
C GLN A 73 -13.48 -0.24 18.44
N GLU A 74 -12.36 -0.98 18.35
CA GLU A 74 -11.64 -1.53 19.50
C GLU A 74 -10.26 -0.85 19.65
N VAL A 75 -9.94 -0.42 20.87
CA VAL A 75 -8.69 0.28 21.19
C VAL A 75 -8.15 -0.21 22.53
N TRP A 76 -6.87 -0.55 22.56
CA TRP A 76 -6.14 -0.85 23.78
C TRP A 76 -5.18 0.28 24.13
N GLY A 77 -5.34 0.87 25.32
CA GLY A 77 -4.55 2.00 25.79
C GLY A 77 -5.24 3.36 25.62
N ARG A 78 -4.47 4.45 25.56
CA ARG A 78 -5.00 5.82 25.50
C ARG A 78 -4.94 6.36 24.07
N MET A 79 -6.07 6.36 23.38
CA MET A 79 -6.20 6.91 22.02
C MET A 79 -7.56 7.61 21.82
N ARG A 80 -7.62 8.54 20.88
CA ARG A 80 -8.88 9.21 20.49
C ARG A 80 -9.59 8.39 19.41
N VAL A 81 -10.87 8.12 19.63
CA VAL A 81 -11.75 7.35 18.73
C VAL A 81 -12.87 8.27 18.24
N ALA A 82 -13.27 8.13 16.98
CA ALA A 82 -14.45 8.82 16.47
C ALA A 82 -15.70 8.12 17.02
N GLY A 83 -16.69 8.90 17.47
CA GLY A 83 -17.97 8.35 17.88
C GLY A 83 -18.89 8.10 16.68
N GLU A 84 -20.09 7.63 16.98
CA GLU A 84 -21.24 7.68 16.05
C GLU A 84 -22.06 8.94 16.31
#